data_AF-A0A0F9G0C2-F1
#
_entry.id   AF-A0A0F9G0C2-F1
#
_cell.length_a   1.000
_cell.length_b   1.000
_cell.length_c   1.000
_cell.angle_alpha   90.00
_cell.angle_beta   90.00
_cell.angle_gamma   90.00
#
_symmetry.space_group_name_H-M   'P 1'
#
loop_
_entity.id
_entity.type
_entity.pdbx_description
1 polymer ?
#
loop_
_entity_poly.entity_id
_entity_poly.type
_entity_poly.pdbx_seq_one_letter_code
_entity_poly.pdbx_strand_id
1 'polypeptide(L)'
;MAMEHFVKIYGTILDSSIWSEADGTRLLWMAMLAMADSTGFVEASPSGLARRANITQEQCRIGIEILEAPDPESKSKEYGGRRIEKVDRGWQLLNYQNYRDMRTEAQVRRAERQARWREGKKARKEAEAKRLRRDPHR
;
A
#
# COMPACT_ATOMS: atom_id res chain seq x y z
N MET A 1 19.49 -11.66 -5.98
CA MET A 1 18.46 -11.20 -6.92
C MET A 1 18.06 -9.80 -6.49
N ALA A 2 18.09 -8.81 -7.39
CA ALA A 2 17.54 -7.50 -7.06
C ALA A 2 16.06 -7.71 -6.71
N MET A 3 15.66 -7.38 -5.48
CA MET A 3 14.25 -7.37 -5.12
C MET A 3 13.60 -6.26 -5.96
N GLU A 4 12.76 -6.62 -6.91
CA GLU A 4 11.88 -5.67 -7.57
C GLU A 4 10.85 -5.20 -6.55
N HIS A 5 11.08 -4.05 -5.94
CA HIS A 5 10.11 -3.40 -5.06
C HIS A 5 9.08 -2.66 -5.92
N PHE A 6 7.81 -3.06 -5.82
CA PHE A 6 6.68 -2.33 -6.37
C PHE A 6 5.91 -1.64 -5.25
N VAL A 7 5.69 -0.34 -5.39
CA VAL A 7 4.83 0.43 -4.49
C VAL A 7 3.57 0.89 -5.21
N LYS A 8 2.45 0.73 -4.50
CA LYS A 8 1.14 1.18 -4.96
C LYS A 8 0.88 2.60 -4.45
N ILE A 9 0.62 3.52 -5.37
CA ILE A 9 0.32 4.92 -5.06
C ILE A 9 -1.03 5.26 -5.68
N TYR A 10 -1.90 5.88 -4.89
CA TYR A 10 -3.18 6.41 -5.34
C TYR A 10 -3.03 7.86 -5.77
N GLY A 11 -3.70 8.25 -6.86
CA GLY A 11 -3.67 9.64 -7.36
C GLY A 11 -4.15 10.68 -6.33
N THR A 12 -4.96 10.26 -5.35
CA THR A 12 -5.39 11.10 -4.21
C THR A 12 -4.25 11.58 -3.32
N ILE A 13 -3.02 11.07 -3.51
CA ILE A 13 -1.81 11.63 -2.90
C ILE A 13 -1.59 13.09 -3.29
N LEU A 14 -2.02 13.49 -4.50
CA LEU A 14 -1.93 14.86 -5.00
C LEU A 14 -2.84 15.83 -4.22
N ASP A 15 -3.88 15.30 -3.59
CA ASP A 15 -4.84 16.05 -2.76
C ASP A 15 -4.53 15.94 -1.26
N SER A 16 -3.39 15.36 -0.89
CA SER A 16 -2.95 15.25 0.50
C SER A 16 -2.08 16.44 0.88
N SER A 17 -2.12 16.86 2.14
CA SER A 17 -1.25 17.91 2.70
C SER A 17 0.23 17.66 2.43
N ILE A 18 0.65 16.39 2.26
CA ILE A 18 2.04 16.07 1.88
C ILE A 18 2.43 16.70 0.54
N TRP A 19 1.49 16.90 -0.37
CA TRP A 19 1.77 17.47 -1.69
C TRP A 19 2.02 18.98 -1.65
N SER A 20 1.64 19.64 -0.55
CA SER A 20 1.92 21.05 -0.25
C SER A 20 3.28 21.27 0.40
N GLU A 21 3.96 20.20 0.85
CA GLU A 21 5.27 20.29 1.48
C GLU A 21 6.38 20.64 0.48
N ALA A 22 7.53 21.06 1.02
CA ALA A 22 8.72 21.33 0.23
C ALA A 22 9.16 20.11 -0.61
N ASP A 23 9.80 20.37 -1.75
CA ASP A 23 10.27 19.35 -2.70
C ASP A 23 11.05 18.23 -2.01
N GLY A 24 11.95 18.57 -1.08
CA GLY A 24 12.76 17.61 -0.33
C GLY A 24 11.90 16.63 0.48
N THR A 25 10.87 17.11 1.17
CA THR A 25 9.95 16.28 1.97
C THR A 25 9.10 15.37 1.07
N ARG A 26 8.62 15.89 -0.07
CA ARG A 26 7.85 15.11 -1.06
C ARG A 26 8.69 14.01 -1.68
N LEU A 27 9.92 14.33 -2.12
CA LEU A 27 10.87 13.36 -2.65
C LEU A 27 11.25 12.30 -1.62
N LEU A 28 11.50 12.71 -0.38
CA LEU A 28 11.78 11.80 0.73
C LEU A 28 10.61 10.83 0.94
N TRP A 29 9.38 11.33 1.00
CA TRP A 29 8.20 10.50 1.17
C TRP A 29 8.03 9.47 0.04
N MET A 30 8.19 9.90 -1.21
CA MET A 30 8.12 9.01 -2.38
C MET A 30 9.23 7.96 -2.35
N ALA A 31 10.45 8.32 -1.93
CA ALA A 31 11.55 7.38 -1.77
C ALA A 31 11.27 6.36 -0.66
N MET A 32 10.78 6.79 0.50
CA MET A 32 10.41 5.89 1.60
C MET A 32 9.32 4.90 1.19
N LEU A 33 8.29 5.37 0.47
CA LEU A 33 7.24 4.52 -0.10
C LEU A 33 7.81 3.44 -1.02
N ALA A 34 8.75 3.80 -1.90
CA ALA A 34 9.42 2.86 -2.81
C ALA A 34 10.41 1.92 -2.11
N MET A 35 10.99 2.33 -0.98
CA MET A 35 11.91 1.53 -0.17
C MET A 35 11.20 0.53 0.75
N ALA A 36 9.95 0.83 1.13
CA ALA A 36 9.20 0.07 2.09
C ALA A 36 9.03 -1.40 1.67
N ASP A 37 9.12 -2.29 2.66
CA ASP A 37 8.84 -3.71 2.48
C ASP A 37 7.32 -3.99 2.42
N SER A 38 6.92 -5.27 2.51
CA SER A 38 5.51 -5.65 2.46
C SER A 38 4.65 -5.09 3.60
N THR A 39 5.27 -4.68 4.70
CA THR A 39 4.63 -4.22 5.94
C THR A 39 4.74 -2.71 6.15
N GLY A 40 5.44 -2.00 5.27
CA GLY A 40 5.68 -0.58 5.42
C GLY A 40 6.93 -0.24 6.23
N PHE A 41 7.83 -1.20 6.45
CA PHE A 41 9.09 -0.95 7.14
C PHE A 41 10.17 -0.49 6.17
N VAL A 42 10.94 0.53 6.59
CA VAL A 42 12.07 1.09 5.84
C VAL A 42 13.34 0.98 6.69
N GLU A 43 14.21 0.03 6.34
CA GLU A 43 15.54 -0.10 6.95
C GLU A 43 16.53 0.85 6.26
N ALA A 44 16.88 1.95 6.94
CA ALA A 44 17.84 2.92 6.43
C ALA A 44 18.45 3.76 7.56
N SER A 45 19.61 4.36 7.30
CA SER A 45 20.11 5.51 8.06
C SER A 45 19.56 6.82 7.47
N PRO A 46 19.59 7.94 8.20
CA PRO A 46 19.23 9.25 7.64
C PRO A 46 20.05 9.60 6.38
N SER A 47 21.35 9.30 6.37
CA SER A 47 22.21 9.49 5.19
C SER A 47 21.83 8.58 4.02
N GLY A 48 21.38 7.36 4.31
CA GLY A 48 20.84 6.43 3.32
C GLY A 48 19.54 6.94 2.71
N LEU A 49 18.63 7.48 3.52
CA LEU A 49 17.39 8.11 3.04
C LEU A 49 17.69 9.31 2.13
N ALA A 50 18.57 10.22 2.56
CA ALA A 50 18.98 11.37 1.76
C ALA A 50 19.52 10.94 0.39
N ARG A 51 20.39 9.93 0.36
CA ARG A 51 20.95 9.37 -0.88
C ARG A 51 19.87 8.77 -1.78
N ARG A 52 18.95 8.00 -1.21
CA ARG A 52 17.89 7.30 -1.97
C ARG A 52 16.83 8.25 -2.52
N ALA A 53 16.54 9.33 -1.79
CA ALA A 53 15.66 10.41 -2.24
C ALA A 53 16.37 11.41 -3.17
N ASN A 54 17.70 11.32 -3.31
CA ASN A 54 18.53 12.26 -4.08
C ASN A 54 18.37 13.72 -3.61
N ILE A 55 18.45 13.93 -2.30
CA ILE A 55 18.32 15.24 -1.63
C ILE A 55 19.50 15.47 -0.67
N THR A 56 19.66 16.70 -0.19
CA THR A 56 20.70 17.01 0.81
C THR A 56 20.38 16.38 2.17
N GLN A 57 21.40 16.21 3.01
CA GLN A 57 21.20 15.71 4.38
C GLN A 57 20.27 16.62 5.19
N GLU A 58 20.37 17.93 4.98
CA GLU A 58 19.52 18.91 5.68
C GLU A 58 18.06 18.81 5.25
N GLN A 59 17.80 18.70 3.94
CA GLN A 59 16.45 18.44 3.43
C GLN A 59 15.88 17.13 3.98
N CYS A 60 16.72 16.09 4.09
CA CYS A 60 16.31 14.82 4.68
C CYS A 60 15.95 14.96 6.16
N ARG A 61 16.76 15.67 6.95
CA ARG A 61 16.50 15.89 8.38
C ARG A 61 15.17 16.64 8.58
N ILE A 62 14.99 17.75 7.88
CA ILE A 62 13.74 18.54 7.90
C ILE A 62 12.56 17.67 7.46
N GLY A 63 12.71 16.90 6.38
CA GLY A 63 11.66 16.03 5.87
C GLY A 63 11.27 14.95 6.88
N ILE A 64 12.22 14.33 7.58
CA ILE A 64 11.92 13.35 8.64
C ILE A 64 11.13 14.01 9.76
N GLU A 65 11.57 15.19 10.24
CA GLU A 65 10.87 15.93 11.30
C GLU A 65 9.42 16.25 10.92
N ILE A 66 9.18 16.70 9.69
CA ILE A 66 7.83 16.99 9.17
C ILE A 66 6.99 15.70 9.09
N LEU A 67 7.55 14.60 8.59
CA LEU A 67 6.83 13.34 8.43
C LEU A 67 6.52 12.64 9.77
N GLU A 68 7.34 12.87 10.80
CA GLU A 68 7.13 12.40 12.18
C GLU A 68 6.21 13.33 12.99
N ALA A 69 6.02 14.57 12.56
CA ALA A 69 5.15 15.52 13.23
C ALA A 69 3.65 15.24 12.97
N PRO A 70 2.76 15.57 13.92
CA PRO A 70 1.32 15.56 13.69
C PRO A 70 0.93 16.44 12.49
N ASP A 71 -0.06 15.98 11.73
CA ASP A 71 -0.58 16.67 10.54
C ASP A 71 -2.10 16.88 10.69
N PRO A 72 -2.53 18.08 11.10
CA PRO A 72 -3.94 18.40 11.30
C PRO A 72 -4.78 18.30 10.02
N GLU A 73 -4.19 18.55 8.86
CA GLU A 73 -4.84 18.51 7.54
C GLU A 73 -4.86 17.10 6.93
N SER A 74 -4.23 16.13 7.59
CA SER A 74 -4.29 14.74 7.19
C SER A 74 -5.75 14.23 7.15
N LYS A 75 -6.06 13.52 6.06
CA LYS A 75 -7.31 12.77 5.88
C LYS A 75 -7.39 11.58 6.83
N SER A 76 -6.25 11.02 7.25
CA SER A 76 -6.17 10.00 8.28
C SER A 76 -5.93 10.67 9.63
N LYS A 77 -6.85 10.47 10.58
CA LYS A 77 -6.72 10.97 11.97
C LYS A 77 -5.94 10.00 12.86
N GLU A 78 -5.60 8.81 12.37
CA GLU A 78 -4.76 7.86 13.10
C GLU A 78 -3.39 8.48 13.39
N TYR A 79 -2.86 8.20 14.59
CA TYR A 79 -1.56 8.70 15.06
C TYR A 79 -1.37 10.22 14.98
N GLY A 80 -2.46 11.00 14.97
CA GLY A 80 -2.41 12.45 14.83
C GLY A 80 -2.01 12.93 13.43
N GLY A 81 -2.18 12.10 12.39
CA GLY A 81 -1.82 12.43 11.01
C GLY A 81 -0.35 12.20 10.65
N ARG A 82 0.47 11.76 11.61
CA ARG A 82 1.87 11.38 11.37
C ARG A 82 1.97 10.36 10.24
N ARG A 83 3.05 10.42 9.46
CA ARG A 83 3.26 9.55 8.29
C ARG A 83 4.25 8.45 8.58
N ILE A 84 5.29 8.77 9.33
CA ILE A 84 6.33 7.83 9.73
C ILE A 84 6.52 7.87 11.24
N GLU A 85 7.06 6.79 11.77
CA GLU A 85 7.51 6.69 13.15
C GLU A 85 8.88 6.03 13.20
N LYS A 86 9.80 6.62 14.00
CA LYS A 86 11.12 6.04 14.22
C LYS A 86 10.98 4.73 14.98
N VAL A 87 11.59 3.67 14.46
CA VAL A 87 11.67 2.36 15.09
C VAL A 87 13.11 1.85 15.05
N ASP A 88 13.36 0.69 15.66
CA ASP A 88 14.68 0.07 15.62
C ASP A 88 15.16 -0.11 14.17
N ARG A 89 16.40 0.33 13.91
CA ARG A 89 17.08 0.26 12.60
C ARG A 89 16.39 0.94 11.42
N GLY A 90 15.31 1.71 11.61
CA GLY A 90 14.55 2.23 10.48
C GLY A 90 13.37 3.13 10.83
N TRP A 91 12.36 3.10 9.97
CA TRP A 91 11.10 3.81 10.12
C TRP A 91 9.92 2.94 9.69
N GLN A 92 8.81 3.08 10.41
CA GLN A 92 7.53 2.47 10.04
C GLN A 92 6.65 3.51 9.34
N LEU A 93 6.09 3.17 8.17
CA LEU A 93 5.05 3.96 7.52
C LEU A 93 3.69 3.62 8.12
N LEU A 94 3.05 4.58 8.80
CA LEU A 94 1.91 4.32 9.69
C LEU A 94 0.63 3.92 8.92
N ASN A 95 0.34 4.58 7.80
CA ASN A 95 -0.87 4.29 7.00
C ASN A 95 -0.62 3.30 5.84
N TYR A 96 0.58 2.72 5.74
CA TYR A 96 0.99 1.96 4.56
C TYR A 96 0.09 0.75 4.28
N GLN A 97 -0.19 -0.05 5.30
CA GLN A 97 -0.97 -1.28 5.17
C GLN A 97 -2.41 -0.99 4.69
N ASN A 98 -3.03 0.07 5.23
CA ASN A 98 -4.37 0.51 4.84
C ASN A 98 -4.46 0.79 3.33
N TYR A 99 -3.50 1.52 2.77
CA TYR A 99 -3.47 1.80 1.33
C TYR A 99 -3.07 0.56 0.49
N ARG A 100 -2.16 -0.27 1.00
CA ARG A 100 -1.76 -1.50 0.31
C ARG A 100 -2.94 -2.44 0.13
N ASP A 101 -3.71 -2.66 1.18
CA ASP A 101 -4.83 -3.61 1.22
C ASP A 101 -6.11 -3.07 0.58
N MET A 102 -6.25 -1.75 0.43
CA MET A 102 -7.40 -1.15 -0.21
C MET A 102 -7.61 -1.74 -1.61
N ARG A 103 -8.71 -2.46 -1.83
CA ARG A 103 -8.97 -3.08 -3.12
C ARG A 103 -9.37 -2.02 -4.14
N THR A 104 -8.82 -2.09 -5.34
CA THR A 104 -9.33 -1.30 -6.46
C THR A 104 -10.67 -1.87 -6.93
N GLU A 105 -11.53 -1.04 -7.53
CA GLU A 105 -12.79 -1.52 -8.11
C GLU A 105 -12.56 -2.65 -9.12
N ALA A 106 -11.48 -2.59 -9.90
CA ALA A 106 -11.13 -3.65 -10.83
C ALA A 106 -10.82 -4.99 -10.13
N GLN A 107 -10.14 -4.95 -8.97
CA GLN A 107 -9.88 -6.12 -8.15
C GLN A 107 -11.18 -6.69 -7.55
N VAL A 108 -12.08 -5.82 -7.09
CA VAL A 108 -13.41 -6.20 -6.60
C VAL A 108 -14.21 -6.88 -7.72
N ARG A 109 -14.36 -6.23 -8.88
CA ARG A 109 -15.08 -6.78 -10.04
C ARG A 109 -14.48 -8.09 -10.55
N ARG A 110 -13.14 -8.26 -10.50
CA ARG A 110 -12.48 -9.52 -10.86
C ARG A 110 -12.82 -10.63 -9.87
N ALA A 111 -12.82 -10.33 -8.57
CA ALA A 111 -13.20 -11.28 -7.53
C ALA A 111 -14.65 -11.74 -7.70
N GLU A 112 -15.58 -10.81 -7.95
CA GLU A 112 -16.99 -11.11 -8.22
C GLU A 112 -17.16 -12.01 -9.46
N ARG A 113 -16.46 -11.71 -10.57
CA ARG A 113 -16.50 -12.56 -11.76
C ARG A 113 -16.01 -13.98 -11.48
N GLN A 114 -14.92 -14.11 -10.71
CA GLN A 114 -14.41 -15.43 -10.32
C GLN A 114 -15.38 -16.18 -9.40
N ALA A 115 -16.02 -15.50 -8.47
CA ALA A 115 -17.05 -16.09 -7.60
C ALA A 115 -18.22 -16.65 -8.43
N ARG A 116 -18.80 -15.84 -9.33
CA ARG A 116 -19.88 -16.27 -10.23
C ARG A 116 -19.48 -17.48 -11.09
N TRP A 117 -18.26 -17.51 -11.61
CA TRP A 117 -17.78 -18.65 -12.40
C TRP A 117 -17.64 -19.93 -11.57
N ARG A 118 -17.17 -19.83 -10.32
CA ARG A 118 -17.07 -20.97 -9.39
C ARG A 118 -18.46 -21.50 -9.03
N GLU A 119 -19.41 -20.62 -8.76
CA GLU A 119 -20.81 -20.97 -8.48
C GLU A 119 -21.44 -21.68 -9.68
N GLY A 120 -21.29 -21.13 -10.89
CA GLY A 120 -21.80 -21.77 -12.11
C GLY A 120 -21.21 -23.15 -12.36
N LYS A 121 -19.90 -23.33 -12.12
CA LYS A 121 -19.25 -24.65 -12.18
C LYS A 121 -19.81 -25.63 -11.15
N LYS A 122 -20.04 -25.18 -9.92
CA LYS A 122 -20.61 -26.00 -8.85
C LYS A 122 -22.04 -26.42 -9.20
N ALA A 123 -22.88 -25.48 -9.63
CA ALA A 123 -24.26 -25.75 -10.04
C ALA A 123 -24.33 -26.73 -11.22
N ARG A 124 -23.44 -26.60 -12.21
CA ARG A 124 -23.36 -27.54 -13.34
C ARG A 124 -22.99 -28.95 -12.89
N LYS A 125 -21.98 -29.09 -12.01
CA LYS A 125 -21.60 -30.39 -11.44
C LYS A 125 -22.73 -31.02 -10.62
N GLU A 126 -23.46 -30.22 -9.83
CA GLU A 126 -24.60 -30.71 -9.04
C GLU A 126 -25.76 -31.14 -9.93
N ALA A 127 -26.06 -30.41 -11.01
CA ALA A 127 -27.07 -30.79 -11.98
C ALA A 127 -26.71 -32.09 -12.71
N GLU A 128 -25.44 -32.25 -13.11
CA GLU A 128 -24.91 -33.45 -13.74
C GLU A 128 -24.97 -34.67 -12.79
N ALA A 129 -24.58 -34.48 -11.52
CA ALA A 129 -24.69 -35.52 -10.50
C ALA A 129 -26.15 -35.91 -10.20
N LYS A 130 -27.08 -34.95 -10.15
CA LYS A 130 -28.52 -35.23 -10.01
C LYS A 130 -29.07 -36.00 -11.21
N ARG A 131 -28.65 -35.64 -12.42
CA ARG A 131 -29.06 -36.35 -13.64
C ARG A 131 -28.58 -37.80 -13.63
N LEU A 132 -27.31 -38.04 -13.28
CA LEU A 132 -26.75 -39.38 -13.19
C LEU A 132 -27.42 -40.25 -12.11
N ARG A 133 -27.88 -39.64 -11.01
CA ARG A 133 -28.65 -40.34 -9.95
C ARG A 133 -30.09 -40.67 -10.36
N ARG A 134 -30.70 -39.90 -11.26
CA ARG A 134 -32.10 -40.08 -11.69
C ARG A 134 -32.26 -41.12 -12.78
N ASP A 135 -31.18 -41.48 -13.48
CA ASP A 135 -31.21 -42.40 -14.62
C ASP A 135 -30.03 -43.40 -14.54
N PRO A 136 -30.07 -44.38 -13.62
CA PRO A 136 -28.94 -45.27 -13.36
C PRO A 136 -28.76 -46.39 -14.41
N HIS A 137 -29.65 -46.52 -15.40
CA HIS A 137 -29.70 -47.67 -16.32
C HIS A 137 -29.69 -47.32 -17.82
N ARG A 138 -28.99 -46.26 -18.21
CA ARG A 138 -28.61 -46.04 -19.62
C ARG A 138 -27.17 -46.46 -19.88
#